data_AF-A0A4Y2LSC9-F1
#
_entry.id   AF-A0A4Y2LSC9-F1
#
_cell.length_a   1.000
_cell.length_b   1.000
_cell.length_c   1.000
_cell.angle_alpha   90.00
_cell.angle_beta   90.00
_cell.angle_gamma   90.00
#
_symmetry.space_group_name_H-M   'P 1'
#
loop_
_entity.id
_entity.type
_entity.pdbx_description
1 polymer ?
#
loop_
_entity_poly.entity_id
_entity_poly.type
_entity_poly.pdbx_seq_one_letter_code
_entity_poly.pdbx_strand_id
1 'polypeptide(L)'
;MAAKIQLHGRYHYETKGTKSKTARKGQPSLRLASRSSLFRKKITLLFVEDMESGKLLHFKNLKQYRDETNATIGTNYFSIALKNMKDGFAERFEQFKTNKTTLAFIVNPLNINTNEINI
;
A
#
# COMPACT_ATOMS: atom_id res chain seq x y z
N MET A 1 -23.14 15.80 -29.06
CA MET A 1 -23.14 14.34 -28.84
C MET A 1 -22.18 14.06 -27.69
N ALA A 2 -22.66 13.74 -26.48
CA ALA A 2 -21.83 13.64 -25.29
C ALA A 2 -21.63 12.17 -24.90
N ALA A 3 -20.38 11.69 -24.89
CA ALA A 3 -20.05 10.31 -24.51
C ALA A 3 -19.85 10.20 -22.99
N LYS A 4 -20.60 9.31 -22.36
CA LYS A 4 -20.53 9.03 -20.92
C LYS A 4 -19.64 7.80 -20.71
N ILE A 5 -18.39 8.02 -20.29
CA ILE A 5 -17.45 6.91 -20.01
C ILE A 5 -17.72 6.40 -18.58
N GLN A 6 -18.24 5.17 -18.47
CA GLN A 6 -18.38 4.46 -17.20
C GLN A 6 -17.13 3.62 -16.93
N LEU A 7 -16.38 3.95 -15.88
CA LEU A 7 -15.20 3.20 -15.47
C LEU A 7 -15.60 1.99 -14.62
N HIS A 8 -15.79 0.83 -15.25
CA HIS A 8 -15.87 -0.46 -14.55
C HIS A 8 -14.47 -1.08 -14.44
N GLY A 9 -13.68 -0.64 -13.46
CA GLY A 9 -12.36 -1.20 -13.19
C GLY A 9 -12.44 -2.53 -12.43
N ARG A 10 -12.51 -3.67 -13.13
CA ARG A 10 -12.14 -4.97 -12.54
C ARG A 10 -10.64 -5.15 -12.64
N TYR A 11 -9.95 -4.98 -11.51
CA TYR A 11 -8.52 -5.27 -11.44
C TYR A 11 -8.26 -6.78 -11.32
N HIS A 12 -7.89 -7.42 -12.42
CA HIS A 12 -7.25 -8.74 -12.40
C HIS A 12 -5.73 -8.56 -12.39
N TYR A 13 -5.10 -8.88 -11.26
CA TYR A 13 -3.65 -8.98 -11.16
C TYR A 13 -3.26 -10.46 -11.05
N GLU A 14 -2.59 -11.00 -12.08
CA GLU A 14 -1.83 -12.24 -11.94
C GLU A 14 -0.58 -11.95 -11.12
N THR A 15 -0.53 -12.50 -9.91
CA THR A 15 0.67 -12.47 -9.08
C THR A 15 1.51 -13.71 -9.40
N LYS A 16 2.64 -13.56 -10.11
CA LYS A 16 3.74 -14.53 -9.95
C LYS A 16 4.32 -14.32 -8.56
N GLY A 17 3.70 -15.00 -7.60
CA GLY A 17 4.01 -14.89 -6.19
C GLY A 17 5.34 -15.54 -5.86
N THR A 18 6.23 -14.77 -5.26
CA THR A 18 7.14 -15.34 -4.25
C THR A 18 6.27 -15.85 -3.10
N LYS A 19 6.07 -17.18 -3.07
CA LYS A 19 5.39 -17.86 -1.95
C LYS A 19 6.20 -17.62 -0.68
N SER A 20 5.80 -16.66 0.16
CA SER A 20 6.19 -16.69 1.57
C SER A 20 5.40 -17.82 2.24
N LYS A 21 5.99 -19.01 2.23
CA LYS A 21 5.50 -20.21 2.90
C LYS A 21 5.68 -20.00 4.42
N THR A 22 4.67 -19.45 5.09
CA THR A 22 4.43 -19.67 6.54
C THR A 22 3.00 -19.27 6.86
N ALA A 23 2.06 -20.15 6.50
CA ALA A 23 0.73 -20.14 7.09
C ALA A 23 0.82 -20.72 8.51
N ARG A 24 1.27 -19.93 9.50
CA ARG A 24 0.90 -20.19 10.89
C ARG A 24 -0.45 -19.53 11.12
N LYS A 25 -1.52 -20.34 11.25
CA LYS A 25 -2.80 -19.90 11.82
C LYS A 25 -2.48 -19.23 13.16
N GLY A 26 -2.72 -17.92 13.27
CA GLY A 26 -2.52 -17.18 14.53
C GLY A 26 -1.84 -15.81 14.45
N GLN A 27 -1.33 -15.34 13.30
CA GLN A 27 -0.62 -14.04 13.26
C GLN A 27 -1.11 -13.05 12.18
N PRO A 28 -2.33 -12.48 12.33
CA PRO A 28 -2.86 -11.46 11.43
C PRO A 28 -1.96 -10.23 11.28
N SER A 29 -1.29 -9.82 12.38
CA SER A 29 -0.46 -8.61 12.41
C SER A 29 0.81 -8.72 11.56
N LEU A 30 1.43 -9.91 11.51
CA LEU A 30 2.59 -10.17 10.66
C LEU A 30 2.19 -10.24 9.18
N ARG A 31 1.05 -10.86 8.87
CA ARG A 31 0.50 -10.88 7.51
C ARG A 31 0.17 -9.48 7.00
N LEU A 32 -0.40 -8.62 7.84
CA LEU A 32 -0.64 -7.20 7.54
C LEU A 32 0.68 -6.46 7.31
N ALA A 33 1.67 -6.62 8.19
CA ALA A 33 2.97 -5.98 8.04
C ALA A 33 3.68 -6.35 6.73
N SER A 34 3.70 -7.64 6.37
CA SER A 34 4.28 -8.10 5.10
C SER A 34 3.53 -7.55 3.88
N ARG A 35 2.19 -7.51 3.92
CA ARG A 35 1.37 -6.96 2.84
C ARG A 35 1.56 -5.45 2.69
N SER A 36 1.63 -4.72 3.79
CA SER A 36 1.88 -3.28 3.80
C SER A 36 3.26 -2.92 3.28
N SER A 37 4.29 -3.67 3.68
CA SER A 37 5.65 -3.52 3.15
C SER A 37 5.71 -3.76 1.63
N LEU A 38 5.05 -4.82 1.16
CA LEU A 38 4.95 -5.11 -0.27
C LEU A 38 4.19 -4.01 -1.03
N PHE A 39 3.10 -3.52 -0.47
CA PHE A 39 2.30 -2.45 -1.07
C PHE A 39 3.11 -1.15 -1.21
N ARG A 40 3.86 -0.76 -0.17
CA ARG A 40 4.78 0.39 -0.23
C ARG A 40 5.81 0.25 -1.34
N LYS A 41 6.45 -0.93 -1.44
CA LYS A 41 7.41 -1.23 -2.52
C LYS A 41 6.75 -1.09 -3.89
N LYS A 42 5.53 -1.61 -4.07
CA LYS A 42 4.78 -1.47 -5.34
C LYS A 42 4.47 -0.01 -5.67
N ILE A 43 4.02 0.80 -4.72
CA ILE A 43 3.78 2.23 -4.96
C ILE A 43 5.05 2.94 -5.43
N THR A 44 6.15 2.71 -4.71
CA THR A 44 7.38 3.47 -4.94
C THR A 44 8.09 3.03 -6.23
N LEU A 45 8.33 1.74 -6.42
CA LEU A 45 9.09 1.23 -7.57
C LEU A 45 8.26 1.13 -8.83
N LEU A 46 6.99 0.72 -8.76
CA LEU A 46 6.24 0.36 -9.97
C LEU A 46 5.38 1.50 -10.49
N PHE A 47 4.79 2.33 -9.62
CA PHE A 47 3.84 3.34 -10.06
C PHE A 47 4.46 4.73 -10.21
N VAL A 48 5.30 5.16 -9.26
CA VAL A 48 5.96 6.49 -9.35
C VAL A 48 6.95 6.53 -10.51
N GLU A 49 7.88 5.58 -10.59
CA GLU A 49 8.89 5.54 -11.67
C GLU A 49 8.26 5.38 -13.07
N ASP A 50 7.20 4.57 -13.17
CA ASP A 50 6.50 4.36 -14.45
C ASP A 50 5.72 5.60 -14.91
N MET A 51 5.18 6.38 -13.96
CA MET A 51 4.53 7.66 -14.24
C MET A 51 5.55 8.74 -14.63
N GLU A 52 6.67 8.84 -13.92
CA GLU A 52 7.74 9.81 -14.19
C GLU A 52 8.47 9.52 -15.50
N SER A 53 8.67 8.24 -15.84
CA SER A 53 9.24 7.85 -17.13
C SER A 53 8.28 8.01 -18.30
N GLY A 54 6.99 8.24 -18.04
CA GLY A 54 5.95 8.34 -19.07
C GLY A 54 5.71 7.04 -19.85
N LYS A 55 6.28 5.90 -19.43
CA LYS A 55 6.15 4.61 -20.14
C LYS A 55 4.77 3.99 -19.94
N LEU A 56 4.12 4.26 -18.80
CA LEU A 56 2.76 3.84 -18.47
C LEU A 56 2.53 2.32 -18.55
N LEU A 57 3.55 1.51 -18.23
CA LEU A 57 3.52 0.05 -18.27
C LEU A 57 2.44 -0.56 -17.36
N HIS A 58 2.16 0.08 -16.23
CA HIS A 58 1.19 -0.36 -15.22
C HIS A 58 -0.16 0.36 -15.33
N PHE A 59 -0.27 1.36 -16.21
CA PHE A 59 -1.47 2.16 -16.44
C PHE A 59 -2.06 1.85 -17.82
N LYS A 60 -2.48 0.59 -18.05
CA LYS A 60 -2.91 0.07 -19.36
C LYS A 60 -3.91 0.98 -20.09
N ASN A 61 -4.94 1.45 -19.39
CA ASN A 61 -5.97 2.30 -20.00
C ASN A 61 -5.42 3.68 -20.40
N LEU A 62 -4.51 4.23 -19.59
CA LEU A 62 -3.92 5.53 -19.84
C LEU A 62 -2.89 5.45 -20.99
N LYS A 63 -2.13 4.36 -21.03
CA LYS A 63 -1.26 4.01 -22.15
C LYS A 63 -2.07 3.84 -23.44
N GLN A 64 -3.16 3.07 -23.40
CA GLN A 64 -4.06 2.88 -24.54
C GLN A 64 -4.61 4.21 -25.05
N TYR A 65 -5.13 5.06 -24.14
CA TYR A 65 -5.63 6.38 -24.50
C TYR A 65 -4.56 7.23 -25.22
N ARG A 66 -3.32 7.26 -24.68
CA ARG A 66 -2.21 7.97 -25.32
C ARG A 66 -1.91 7.42 -26.71
N ASP A 67 -1.82 6.11 -26.84
CA ASP A 67 -1.42 5.44 -28.07
C ASP A 67 -2.51 5.58 -29.16
N GLU A 68 -3.80 5.61 -28.78
CA GLU A 68 -4.93 5.79 -29.71
C GLU A 68 -5.16 7.25 -30.11
N THR A 69 -4.92 8.21 -29.21
CA THR A 69 -5.26 9.62 -29.44
C THR A 69 -4.06 10.52 -29.71
N ASN A 70 -2.83 10.01 -29.56
CA ASN A 70 -1.59 10.78 -29.51
C ASN A 70 -1.63 11.95 -28.49
N ALA A 71 -2.49 11.87 -27.47
CA ALA A 71 -2.62 12.91 -26.47
C ALA A 71 -1.38 12.99 -25.56
N THR A 72 -0.92 14.21 -25.29
CA THR A 72 0.10 14.46 -24.26
C THR A 72 -0.53 14.32 -22.88
N ILE A 73 -0.05 13.36 -22.09
CA ILE A 73 -0.51 13.18 -20.71
C ILE A 73 0.35 14.05 -19.79
N GLY A 74 -0.27 15.03 -19.14
CA GLY A 74 0.35 15.78 -18.05
C GLY A 74 0.53 14.89 -16.83
N THR A 75 1.75 14.36 -16.62
CA THR A 75 2.03 13.42 -15.52
C THR A 75 2.27 14.11 -14.18
N ASN A 76 2.54 15.42 -14.14
CA ASN A 76 2.88 16.17 -12.92
C ASN A 76 1.89 15.93 -11.76
N TYR A 77 0.60 16.06 -12.02
CA TYR A 77 -0.42 15.87 -10.99
C TYR A 77 -0.39 14.43 -10.43
N PHE A 78 -0.34 13.43 -11.31
CA PHE A 78 -0.28 12.03 -10.91
C PHE A 78 0.99 11.70 -10.14
N SER A 79 2.14 12.22 -10.58
CA SER A 79 3.42 12.05 -9.90
C SER A 79 3.39 12.63 -8.49
N ILE A 80 2.82 13.83 -8.31
CA ILE A 80 2.64 14.44 -6.98
C ILE A 80 1.70 13.60 -6.12
N ALA A 81 0.56 13.19 -6.65
CA ALA A 81 -0.40 12.37 -5.91
C ALA A 81 0.19 11.02 -5.46
N LEU A 82 0.95 10.35 -6.35
CA LEU A 82 1.62 9.09 -6.04
C LEU A 82 2.73 9.27 -4.99
N LYS A 83 3.49 10.37 -5.04
CA LYS A 83 4.48 10.72 -4.01
C LYS A 83 3.82 10.96 -2.65
N ASN A 84 2.74 11.74 -2.62
CA ASN A 84 1.98 11.98 -1.38
C ASN A 84 1.40 10.68 -0.81
N MET A 85 0.91 9.78 -1.66
CA MET A 85 0.43 8.46 -1.24
C MET A 85 1.56 7.58 -0.66
N LYS A 86 2.74 7.60 -1.29
CA LYS A 86 3.95 6.92 -0.80
C LYS A 86 4.31 7.43 0.60
N ASP A 87 4.36 8.74 0.77
CA ASP A 87 4.83 9.37 2.00
C ASP A 87 3.80 9.20 3.13
N GLY A 88 2.52 9.46 2.87
CA GLY A 88 1.46 9.23 3.85
C GLY A 88 1.29 7.76 4.23
N PHE A 89 1.55 6.83 3.30
CA PHE A 89 1.59 5.41 3.64
C PHE A 89 2.78 5.07 4.52
N ALA A 90 3.96 5.62 4.24
CA ALA A 90 5.17 5.40 5.05
C ALA A 90 4.95 5.91 6.48
N GLU A 91 4.41 7.12 6.64
CA GLU A 91 4.10 7.71 7.95
C GLU A 91 3.13 6.83 8.75
N ARG A 92 1.99 6.44 8.18
CA ARG A 92 1.02 5.58 8.85
C ARG A 92 1.57 4.19 9.15
N PHE A 93 2.47 3.67 8.31
CA PHE A 93 3.11 2.39 8.54
C PHE A 93 4.11 2.44 9.70
N GLU A 94 4.87 3.54 9.84
CA GLU A 94 5.70 3.78 11.02
C GLU A 94 4.86 3.90 12.29
N GLN A 95 3.78 4.69 12.26
CA GLN A 95 2.82 4.79 13.37
C GLN A 95 2.24 3.42 13.76
N PHE A 96 1.89 2.59 12.77
CA PHE A 96 1.41 1.23 13.01
C PHE A 96 2.43 0.36 13.75
N LYS A 97 3.73 0.49 13.43
CA LYS A 97 4.79 -0.24 14.14
C LYS A 97 4.89 0.20 15.61
N THR A 98 4.80 1.51 15.87
CA THR A 98 4.86 2.08 17.23
C THR A 98 3.59 1.76 18.05
N ASN A 99 2.42 1.77 17.43
CA ASN A 99 1.16 1.40 18.09
C ASN A 99 1.09 -0.10 18.42
N LYS A 100 1.86 -0.94 17.71
CA LYS A 100 1.96 -2.38 18.01
C LYS A 100 2.67 -2.66 19.34
N THR A 101 3.66 -1.84 19.72
CA THR A 101 4.29 -1.91 21.05
C THR A 101 3.34 -1.44 22.15
N THR A 102 2.46 -0.46 21.85
CA THR A 102 1.39 -0.04 22.77
C THR A 102 0.32 -1.13 22.95
N LEU A 103 -0.06 -1.81 21.87
CA LEU A 103 -0.98 -2.96 21.90
C LEU A 103 -0.38 -4.17 22.64
N ALA A 104 0.93 -4.34 22.66
CA ALA A 104 1.58 -5.41 23.42
C ALA A 104 1.39 -5.26 24.94
N PHE A 105 1.21 -4.03 25.44
CA PHE A 105 0.90 -3.75 26.86
C PHE A 105 -0.52 -4.17 27.26
N ILE A 106 -1.45 -4.28 26.32
CA ILE A 106 -2.81 -4.80 26.58
C ILE A 106 -2.81 -6.33 26.71
N VAL A 107 -1.90 -7.01 25.99
CA VAL A 107 -1.84 -8.49 25.96
C VAL A 107 -1.00 -9.03 27.11
N ASN A 108 -0.02 -8.27 27.60
CA ASN A 108 0.66 -8.54 28.88
C ASN A 108 0.08 -7.60 29.94
N PRO A 109 -0.96 -8.00 30.70
CA PRO A 109 -1.34 -7.24 31.89
C PRO A 109 -0.11 -7.09 32.78
N LEU A 110 0.12 -5.90 33.35
CA LEU A 110 1.18 -5.67 34.33
C LEU A 110 1.10 -6.79 35.37
N ASN A 111 2.15 -7.61 35.47
CA ASN A 111 2.29 -8.60 36.53
C ASN A 111 2.63 -7.83 37.81
N ILE A 112 1.63 -7.16 38.38
CA ILE A 112 1.78 -6.49 39.67
C ILE A 112 1.50 -7.55 40.72
N ASN A 113 2.53 -7.89 41.48
CA ASN A 113 2.40 -8.71 42.66
C ASN A 113 1.43 -8.00 43.62
N THR A 114 0.30 -8.63 43.91
CA THR A 114 -0.72 -8.09 44.83
C THR A 114 -0.17 -7.81 46.23
N ASN A 115 0.97 -8.38 46.58
CA ASN A 115 1.65 -8.15 47.87
C ASN A 115 2.42 -6.82 47.94
N GLU A 116 2.63 -6.15 46.81
CA GLU A 116 3.29 -4.82 46.74
C GLU A 116 2.27 -3.67 46.66
N ILE A 117 0.99 -3.97 46.45
CA ILE A 117 -0.11 -3.01 46.50
C ILE A 117 -0.61 -2.93 47.96
N ASN A 118 0.22 -2.35 48.83
CA ASN A 118 -0.22 -2.00 50.18
C ASN A 118 -0.99 -0.68 50.09
N ILE A 119 -2.31 -0.72 50.31
CA ILE A 119 -3.20 0.44 50.51
C ILE A 119 -3.29 0.72 52.01
#